data_AF-A0A7C0WZL1-F1
#
_entry.id   AF-A0A7C0WZL1-F1
#
_cell.length_a   1.000
_cell.length_b   1.000
_cell.length_c   1.000
_cell.angle_alpha   90.00
_cell.angle_beta   90.00
_cell.angle_gamma   90.00
#
_symmetry.space_group_name_H-M   'P 1'
#
loop_
_entity.id
_entity.type
_entity.pdbx_description
1 polymer ?
#
loop_
_entity_poly.entity_id
_entity_poly.type
_entity_poly.pdbx_seq_one_letter_code
_entity_poly.pdbx_strand_id
1 'polypeptide(L)'
;MIVERKLIKIKEGLVRFATLAESMLGKSIKGLKEKDKFLLTDVIEVDELRSNEFEIELEEQCVAMIAQHQPAGKTLRTILMISKITSTLE
;
A
#
# COMPACT_ATOMS: atom_id res chain seq x y z
N MET A 1 23.08 2.20 6.86
CA MET A 1 22.62 1.10 7.76
C MET A 1 21.20 1.28 8.32
N ILE A 2 20.86 2.28 9.15
CA ILE A 2 19.50 2.40 9.74
C ILE A 2 18.46 2.89 8.71
N VAL A 3 18.77 3.96 7.96
CA VAL A 3 17.89 4.51 6.91
C VAL A 3 17.58 3.48 5.82
N GLU A 4 18.58 2.72 5.38
CA GLU A 4 18.39 1.64 4.40
C GLU A 4 17.46 0.54 4.91
N ARG A 5 17.63 0.11 6.17
CA ARG A 5 16.72 -0.87 6.79
C ARG A 5 15.29 -0.35 6.88
N LYS A 6 15.09 0.91 7.27
CA LYS A 6 13.75 1.52 7.28
C LYS A 6 13.15 1.57 5.86
N LEU A 7 13.94 1.96 4.86
CA LEU A 7 13.49 2.00 3.47
C LEU A 7 13.11 0.61 2.94
N ILE A 8 13.83 -0.44 3.33
CA ILE A 8 13.48 -1.82 2.98
C ILE A 8 12.10 -2.18 3.57
N LYS A 9 11.85 -1.86 4.84
CA LYS A 9 10.54 -2.11 5.47
C LYS A 9 9.38 -1.40 4.77
N ILE A 10 9.58 -0.14 4.37
CA ILE A 10 8.59 0.63 3.61
C ILE A 10 8.30 -0.06 2.26
N LYS A 11 9.34 -0.54 1.56
CA LYS A 11 9.17 -1.29 0.31
C LYS A 11 8.43 -2.61 0.50
N GLU A 12 8.72 -3.34 1.58
CA GLU A 12 7.99 -4.56 1.93
C GLU A 12 6.52 -4.26 2.24
N GLY A 13 6.24 -3.13 2.91
CA GLY A 13 4.88 -2.64 3.12
C GLY A 13 4.15 -2.37 1.80
N LEU A 14 4.79 -1.66 0.88
CA LEU A 14 4.23 -1.40 -0.45
C LEU A 14 3.90 -2.69 -1.21
N VAL A 15 4.77 -3.71 -1.16
CA VAL A 15 4.51 -5.00 -1.81
C VAL A 15 3.31 -5.71 -1.17
N ARG A 16 3.16 -5.64 0.16
CA ARG A 16 1.97 -6.19 0.84
C ARG A 16 0.69 -5.47 0.43
N PHE A 17 0.74 -4.15 0.34
CA PHE A 17 -0.41 -3.36 -0.11
C PHE A 17 -0.80 -3.70 -1.56
N ALA A 18 0.17 -3.76 -2.47
CA ALA A 18 -0.08 -4.19 -3.85
C ALA A 18 -0.68 -5.60 -3.93
N THR A 19 -0.23 -6.53 -3.07
CA THR A 19 -0.79 -7.89 -3.01
C THR A 19 -2.25 -7.89 -2.55
N LEU A 20 -2.61 -7.02 -1.61
CA LEU A 20 -4.01 -6.85 -1.19
C LEU A 20 -4.86 -6.32 -2.34
N ALA A 21 -4.41 -5.25 -3.02
CA ALA A 21 -5.11 -4.66 -4.16
C ALA A 21 -5.30 -5.67 -5.31
N GLU A 22 -4.28 -6.49 -5.62
CA GLU A 22 -4.39 -7.59 -6.59
C GLU A 22 -5.44 -8.64 -6.15
N SER A 23 -5.48 -8.97 -4.85
CA SER A 23 -6.48 -9.88 -4.30
C SER A 23 -7.90 -9.32 -4.40
N MET A 24 -8.09 -8.04 -4.06
CA MET A 24 -9.37 -7.34 -4.18
C MET A 24 -9.89 -7.35 -5.62
N LEU A 25 -9.00 -7.07 -6.58
CA LEU A 25 -9.34 -7.13 -8.00
C LEU A 25 -9.76 -8.55 -8.41
N GLY A 26 -8.99 -9.56 -8.00
CA GLY A 26 -9.30 -10.97 -8.28
C GLY A 26 -10.64 -11.42 -7.69
N LYS A 27 -10.92 -11.07 -6.42
CA LYS A 27 -12.19 -11.33 -5.75
C LYS A 27 -13.34 -10.61 -6.44
N SER A 28 -13.15 -9.35 -6.83
CA SER A 28 -14.18 -8.53 -7.51
C SER A 28 -14.56 -9.13 -8.86
N ILE A 29 -13.57 -9.52 -9.67
CA ILE A 29 -13.81 -10.18 -10.97
C ILE A 29 -14.55 -11.50 -10.77
N LYS A 30 -14.11 -12.32 -9.81
CA LYS A 30 -14.75 -13.61 -9.50
C LYS A 30 -16.18 -13.43 -9.01
N GLY A 31 -16.39 -12.55 -8.03
CA GLY A 31 -17.69 -12.27 -7.42
C GLY A 31 -18.69 -11.77 -8.44
N LEU A 32 -18.26 -10.89 -9.36
CA LEU A 32 -19.11 -10.43 -10.44
C LEU A 32 -19.47 -11.56 -11.43
N LYS A 33 -18.48 -12.38 -11.84
CA LYS A 33 -18.68 -13.48 -12.78
C LYS A 33 -19.61 -14.56 -12.23
N GLU A 34 -19.47 -14.89 -10.95
CA GLU A 34 -20.24 -15.94 -10.27
C GLU A 34 -21.54 -15.42 -9.64
N LYS A 35 -21.79 -14.10 -9.71
CA LYS A 35 -22.89 -13.41 -9.01
C LYS A 35 -22.89 -13.67 -7.50
N ASP A 36 -21.70 -13.82 -6.92
CA ASP A 36 -21.51 -14.05 -5.49
C ASP A 36 -21.53 -12.73 -4.74
N LYS A 37 -22.69 -12.41 -4.15
CA LYS A 37 -22.87 -11.20 -3.35
C LYS A 37 -21.98 -11.20 -2.10
N PHE A 38 -21.76 -12.35 -1.46
CA PHE A 38 -20.98 -12.41 -0.22
C PHE A 38 -19.52 -12.07 -0.48
N LEU A 39 -18.95 -12.59 -1.58
CA LEU A 39 -17.59 -12.27 -1.96
C LEU A 39 -17.41 -10.77 -2.28
N LEU A 40 -18.39 -10.14 -2.94
CA LEU A 40 -18.37 -8.70 -3.21
C LEU A 40 -18.52 -7.87 -1.92
N THR A 41 -19.37 -8.31 -0.99
CA THR A 41 -19.51 -7.66 0.33
C THR A 41 -18.22 -7.78 1.14
N ASP A 42 -17.51 -8.92 1.10
CA ASP A 42 -16.21 -9.10 1.75
C ASP A 42 -15.16 -8.10 1.24
N VAL A 43 -15.09 -7.88 -0.08
CA VAL A 43 -14.19 -6.87 -0.66
C VAL A 43 -14.50 -5.47 -0.11
N ILE A 44 -15.78 -5.08 -0.07
CA ILE A 44 -16.21 -3.73 0.35
C ILE A 44 -16.04 -3.52 1.85
N GLU A 45 -16.39 -4.51 2.67
CA GLU A 45 -16.47 -4.32 4.14
C GLU A 45 -15.18 -4.72 4.85
N VAL A 46 -14.33 -5.56 4.25
CA VAL A 46 -13.13 -6.11 4.90
C VAL A 46 -11.86 -5.67 4.18
N ASP A 47 -11.76 -5.92 2.88
CA ASP A 47 -10.51 -5.62 2.17
C ASP A 47 -10.31 -4.11 1.97
N GLU A 48 -11.37 -3.35 1.67
CA GLU A 48 -11.31 -1.89 1.55
C GLU A 48 -10.83 -1.21 2.83
N LEU A 49 -11.32 -1.64 4.00
CA LEU A 49 -10.87 -1.09 5.29
C LEU A 49 -9.36 -1.32 5.48
N ARG A 50 -8.88 -2.51 5.12
CA ARG A 50 -7.45 -2.84 5.17
C ARG A 50 -6.62 -2.06 4.15
N SER A 51 -7.18 -1.78 2.98
CA SER A 51 -6.58 -0.95 1.92
C SER A 51 -6.27 0.45 2.45
N ASN A 52 -7.30 1.10 3.00
CA ASN A 52 -7.20 2.42 3.63
C ASN A 52 -6.18 2.45 4.78
N GLU A 53 -6.18 1.42 5.65
CA GLU A 53 -5.20 1.31 6.74
C GLU A 53 -3.76 1.22 6.21
N PHE A 54 -3.53 0.45 5.13
CA PHE A 54 -2.22 0.34 4.50
C PHE A 54 -1.77 1.64 3.83
N GLU A 55 -2.68 2.37 3.17
CA GLU A 55 -2.39 3.67 2.58
C GLU A 55 -1.85 4.62 3.67
N ILE A 56 -2.63 4.80 4.74
CA ILE A 56 -2.26 5.68 5.86
C ILE A 56 -0.91 5.26 6.47
N GLU A 57 -0.71 3.97 6.75
CA GLU A 57 0.54 3.47 7.35
C GLU A 57 1.75 3.79 6.46
N LEU A 58 1.64 3.56 5.14
CA LEU A 58 2.73 3.81 4.21
C LEU A 58 3.02 5.30 4.01
N GLU A 59 1.99 6.14 3.92
CA GLU A 59 2.12 7.59 3.86
C GLU A 59 2.86 8.12 5.10
N GLU A 60 2.41 7.71 6.29
CA GLU A 60 3.02 8.10 7.57
C GLU A 60 4.49 7.68 7.66
N GLN A 61 4.80 6.45 7.25
CA GLN A 61 6.18 5.96 7.23
C GLN A 61 7.06 6.77 6.27
N CYS A 62 6.54 7.14 5.09
CA CYS A 62 7.25 7.97 4.12
C CYS A 62 7.54 9.37 4.69
N VAL A 63 6.53 10.02 5.25
CA VAL A 63 6.65 11.35 5.88
C VAL A 63 7.64 11.30 7.05
N ALA A 64 7.52 10.31 7.93
CA ALA A 64 8.42 10.11 9.05
C ALA A 64 9.88 9.91 8.60
N MET A 65 10.10 9.16 7.52
CA MET A 65 11.44 8.98 6.94
C MET A 65 12.04 10.30 6.45
N ILE A 66 11.24 11.13 5.80
CA ILE A 66 11.69 12.44 5.31
C ILE A 66 12.00 13.36 6.49
N ALA A 67 11.09 13.49 7.44
CA ALA A 67 11.21 14.39 8.58
C ALA A 67 12.38 14.02 9.52
N GLN A 68 12.56 12.73 9.82
CA GLN A 68 13.58 12.28 10.78
C GLN A 68 14.99 12.25 10.20
N HIS A 69 15.14 12.01 8.90
CA HIS A 69 16.44 11.68 8.30
C HIS A 69 16.88 12.61 7.18
N GLN A 70 16.02 13.54 6.75
CA GLN A 70 16.30 14.54 5.70
C GLN A 70 17.05 13.94 4.49
N PRO A 71 16.56 12.82 3.92
CA PRO A 71 17.26 12.13 2.85
C PRO A 71 17.36 13.01 1.61
N ALA A 72 18.40 12.78 0.80
CA ALA A 72 18.62 13.50 -0.45
C ALA A 72 18.88 12.55 -1.63
N GLY A 73 18.85 13.10 -2.84
CA GLY A 73 19.21 12.39 -4.07
C GLY A 73 18.35 11.17 -4.35
N LYS A 74 18.97 10.00 -4.50
CA LYS A 74 18.30 8.74 -4.86
C LYS A 74 17.29 8.30 -3.78
N THR A 75 17.65 8.42 -2.52
CA THR A 75 16.80 7.94 -1.40
C THR A 75 15.52 8.75 -1.31
N LEU A 76 15.61 10.08 -1.38
CA LEU A 76 14.43 10.95 -1.39
C LEU A 76 13.49 10.64 -2.55
N ARG A 77 14.02 10.56 -3.78
CA ARG A 77 13.23 10.19 -4.96
C ARG A 77 12.53 8.84 -4.79
N THR A 78 13.19 7.87 -4.16
CA THR A 78 12.58 6.56 -3.91
C THR A 78 11.37 6.66 -2.97
N ILE A 79 11.46 7.45 -1.90
CA ILE A 79 10.35 7.63 -0.95
C ILE A 79 9.18 8.34 -1.62
N LEU A 80 9.45 9.40 -2.37
CA LEU A 80 8.41 10.14 -3.10
C LEU A 80 7.70 9.24 -4.13
N MET A 81 8.45 8.38 -4.82
CA MET A 81 7.85 7.39 -5.71
C MET A 81 6.98 6.38 -4.96
N ILE A 82 7.40 5.92 -3.78
CA ILE A 82 6.60 4.99 -2.97
C ILE A 82 5.28 5.64 -2.53
N SER A 83 5.32 6.86 -1.98
CA SER A 83 4.09 7.59 -1.63
C SER A 83 3.19 7.78 -2.86
N LYS A 84 3.76 8.13 -4.02
CA LYS A 84 2.95 8.27 -5.24
C LYS A 84 2.30 6.96 -5.70
N ILE A 85 3.01 5.83 -5.61
CA ILE A 85 2.46 4.51 -5.93
C ILE A 85 1.37 4.13 -4.91
N THR A 86 1.57 4.43 -3.63
CA THR A 86 0.60 4.14 -2.55
C THR A 86 -0.75 4.80 -2.87
N SER A 87 -0.76 6.11 -3.13
CA SER A 87 -1.96 6.86 -3.56
C SER A 87 -2.51 6.45 -4.94
N THR A 88 -1.81 5.62 -5.72
CA THR A 88 -2.31 5.08 -7.00
C THR A 88 -2.86 3.65 -6.84
N LEU A 89 -2.48 2.95 -5.77
CA LEU A 89 -3.01 1.63 -5.45
C LEU A 89 -4.39 1.72 -4.80
N GLU A 90 -4.61 2.76 -4.01
CA GLU A 90 -5.95 3.22 -3.62
C GLU A 90 -6.68 3.86 -4.81
#